data_AF-A0A4S4K5G7-F1
#
_entry.id   AF-A0A4S4K5G7-F1
#
_cell.length_a   1.000
_cell.length_b   1.000
_cell.length_c   1.000
_cell.angle_alpha   90.00
_cell.angle_beta   90.00
_cell.angle_gamma   90.00
#
_symmetry.space_group_name_H-M   'P 1'
#
loop_
_entity.id
_entity.type
_entity.pdbx_description
1 polymer ?
#
loop_
_entity_poly.entity_id
_entity_poly.type
_entity_poly.pdbx_seq_one_letter_code
_entity_poly.pdbx_strand_id
1 'polypeptide(L)' 'MAGTYLKRDPAIDSFSLLRSSYYQRFRFTPKLAVTSIIGMIAVPAAVYYIAENQDRKWDWKGRKKGESLRAEPKPEA' A
#
# COMPACT_ATOMS: atom_id res chain seq x y z
N MET A 1 -43.14 7.31 19.79
CA MET A 1 -42.06 6.41 19.32
C MET A 1 -41.94 6.60 17.82
N ALA A 2 -40.95 7.37 17.37
CA ALA A 2 -40.84 7.81 15.98
C ALA A 2 -40.69 6.59 15.04
N GLY A 3 -41.66 6.41 14.14
CA GLY A 3 -41.61 5.39 13.11
C GLY A 3 -40.55 5.77 12.08
N THR A 4 -39.41 5.08 12.11
CA THR A 4 -38.37 5.27 11.10
C THR A 4 -38.83 4.65 9.79
N TYR A 5 -38.90 5.44 8.72
CA TYR A 5 -39.30 5.06 7.36
C TYR A 5 -38.41 4.01 6.66
N LEU A 6 -37.44 3.44 7.39
CA LEU A 6 -36.49 2.44 6.88
C LEU A 6 -36.88 1.05 7.37
N LYS A 7 -37.15 0.14 6.43
CA LYS A 7 -37.31 -1.27 6.73
C LYS A 7 -35.97 -1.83 7.19
N ARG A 8 -35.84 -2.05 8.50
CA ARG A 8 -34.67 -2.70 9.12
C ARG A 8 -34.60 -4.14 8.64
N ASP A 9 -33.54 -4.47 7.91
CA ASP A 9 -33.20 -5.84 7.56
C ASP A 9 -32.20 -6.38 8.60
N PRO A 10 -32.56 -7.43 9.37
CA PRO A 10 -31.64 -8.00 10.35
C PRO A 10 -30.35 -8.55 9.73
N ALA A 11 -30.36 -8.95 8.44
CA ALA A 11 -29.17 -9.40 7.75
C ALA A 11 -28.16 -8.27 7.54
N ILE A 12 -28.63 -7.07 7.20
CA ILE A 12 -27.78 -5.89 7.00
C ILE A 12 -27.22 -5.42 8.34
N ASP A 13 -28.05 -5.36 9.37
CA ASP A 13 -27.64 -4.93 10.70
C ASP A 13 -26.60 -5.90 11.30
N SER A 14 -26.80 -7.21 11.14
CA SER A 14 -25.86 -8.23 11.61
C SER A 14 -24.54 -8.22 10.83
N PHE A 15 -24.57 -8.00 9.51
CA PHE A 15 -23.35 -7.85 8.71
C PHE A 15 -22.55 -6.61 9.13
N SER A 16 -23.23 -5.48 9.35
CA SER A 16 -22.60 -4.25 9.84
C SER A 16 -21.95 -4.49 11.21
N LEU A 17 -22.67 -5.15 12.12
CA LEU A 17 -22.15 -5.50 13.43
C LEU A 17 -20.95 -6.46 13.33
N LEU A 18 -21.00 -7.48 12.47
CA LEU A 18 -19.91 -8.41 12.24
C LEU A 18 -18.65 -7.68 11.73
N ARG A 19 -18.81 -6.74 10.79
CA ARG A 19 -17.67 -5.99 10.23
C ARG A 19 -17.02 -5.09 11.27
N SER A 20 -17.82 -4.41 12.09
CA SER A 20 -17.33 -3.54 13.17
C SER A 20 -16.63 -4.34 14.29
N SER A 21 -17.11 -5.55 14.61
CA SER A 21 -16.59 -6.39 15.70
C SER A 21 -15.53 -7.40 15.26
N TYR A 22 -15.17 -7.44 13.97
CA TYR A 22 -14.32 -8.49 13.39
C TYR A 22 -12.93 -8.59 14.06
N TYR A 23 -12.36 -7.46 14.49
CA TYR A 23 -11.05 -7.43 15.15
C TYR A 23 -11.02 -8.21 16.47
N GLN A 24 -12.16 -8.30 17.18
CA GLN A 24 -12.25 -9.00 18.47
C GLN A 24 -12.10 -10.52 18.32
N ARG A 25 -12.43 -11.06 17.14
CA ARG A 25 -12.41 -12.50 16.85
C ARG A 25 -11.26 -12.90 15.93
N PHE A 26 -10.41 -11.95 15.56
CA PHE A 26 -9.32 -12.18 14.61
C PHE A 26 -8.27 -13.15 15.19
N ARG A 27 -7.77 -14.04 14.34
CA ARG A 27 -6.68 -14.97 14.66
C ARG A 27 -5.70 -15.03 13.50
N PHE A 28 -4.40 -14.96 13.81
CA PHE A 28 -3.36 -15.17 12.81
C PHE A 28 -3.31 -16.64 12.41
N THR A 29 -3.82 -16.95 11.23
CA THR A 29 -3.55 -18.22 10.55
C THR A 29 -2.28 -18.07 9.72
N PRO A 30 -1.56 -19.17 9.39
CA PRO A 30 -0.32 -19.08 8.62
C PRO A 30 -0.47 -18.29 7.31
N LYS A 31 -1.58 -18.48 6.60
CA LYS A 31 -1.88 -17.71 5.37
C LYS A 31 -2.05 -16.22 5.65
N LEU A 32 -2.86 -15.85 6.64
CA LEU A 32 -3.11 -14.44 7.00
C LEU A 32 -1.84 -13.76 7.50
N ALA A 33 -1.02 -14.47 8.27
CA ALA A 33 0.26 -13.96 8.75
C ALA A 33 1.17 -13.59 7.58
N VAL A 34 1.33 -14.50 6.60
CA VAL A 34 2.12 -14.22 5.39
C VAL A 34 1.56 -13.04 4.61
N THR A 35 0.25 -12.99 4.37
CA THR A 35 -0.38 -11.85 3.68
C THR A 35 -0.15 -10.54 4.42
N SER A 36 -0.24 -10.54 5.75
CA SER A 36 -0.03 -9.35 6.57
C SER A 36 1.42 -8.85 6.51
N ILE A 37 2.40 -9.76 6.55
CA ILE A 37 3.83 -9.44 6.44
C ILE A 37 4.14 -8.90 5.05
N ILE A 38 3.62 -9.52 4.00
CA ILE A 38 3.83 -9.05 2.62
C ILE A 38 3.23 -7.65 2.44
N GLY A 39 1.98 -7.46 2.85
CA GLY A 39 1.26 -6.20 2.63
C GLY A 39 1.80 -5.03 3.46
N MET A 40 2.17 -5.27 4.72
CA MET A 40 2.60 -4.19 5.62
C MET A 40 4.11 -3.97 5.66
N ILE A 41 4.92 -4.98 5.32
CA ILE A 41 6.38 -4.89 5.42
C ILE A 41 7.01 -5.02 4.04
N ALA A 42 6.81 -6.15 3.36
CA ALA A 42 7.57 -6.43 2.13
C ALA A 42 7.29 -5.40 1.03
N VAL A 43 6.01 -5.06 0.80
CA VAL A 43 5.62 -4.11 -0.24
C VAL A 43 6.12 -2.69 0.08
N PRO A 44 5.86 -2.09 1.26
CA PRO A 44 6.39 -0.77 1.57
C PRO A 44 7.92 -0.71 1.58
N ALA A 45 8.60 -1.75 2.11
CA ALA A 45 10.06 -1.80 2.12
C ALA A 45 10.64 -1.88 0.70
N ALA A 46 10.06 -2.69 -0.18
CA ALA A 46 10.48 -2.77 -1.58
C ALA A 46 10.31 -1.43 -2.31
N VAL A 47 9.17 -0.76 -2.11
CA VAL A 47 8.91 0.57 -2.69
C VAL A 47 9.92 1.59 -2.18
N TYR A 48 10.13 1.64 -0.85
CA TYR A 48 11.10 2.54 -0.25
C TYR A 48 12.51 2.30 -0.78
N TYR A 49 12.95 1.03 -0.82
CA TYR A 49 14.27 0.67 -1.32
C TYR A 49 14.49 1.07 -2.77
N ILE A 50 13.49 0.85 -3.65
CA ILE A 50 13.58 1.27 -5.05
C ILE A 50 13.61 2.80 -5.14
N ALA A 51 12.74 3.49 -4.40
CA ALA A 51 12.70 4.94 -4.39
C ALA A 51 14.03 5.55 -3.94
N GLU A 52 14.59 5.08 -2.82
CA GLU A 52 15.88 5.54 -2.29
C GLU A 52 17.03 5.29 -3.25
N ASN A 53 17.07 4.13 -3.93
CA ASN A 53 18.12 3.80 -4.89
C ASN A 53 18.04 4.59 -6.21
N GLN A 54 16.84 5.03 -6.60
CA GLN A 54 16.64 5.80 -7.82
C GLN A 54 16.55 7.30 -7.55
N ASP A 55 16.39 7.72 -6.30
CA ASP A 55 16.32 9.13 -5.94
C ASP A 55 17.61 9.83 -6.37
N ARG A 56 17.45 10.98 -7.04
CA ARG A 56 18.53 11.81 -7.59
C ARG A 56 19.49 11.15 -8.58
N LYS A 57 19.29 9.88 -8.93
CA LYS A 57 20.15 9.17 -9.89
C LYS A 57 19.97 9.68 -11.32
N TRP A 58 18.78 10.18 -11.63
CA TRP A 58 18.37 10.53 -12.98
C TRP A 58 18.05 12.02 -13.09
N ASP A 59 18.64 12.67 -14.10
CA ASP A 59 18.34 14.05 -14.44
C ASP A 59 18.11 14.18 -15.95
N TRP A 60 16.85 14.37 -16.31
CA TRP A 60 16.40 14.44 -17.70
C TRP A 60 16.18 15.87 -18.18
N LYS A 61 16.38 16.87 -17.30
CA LYS A 61 16.12 18.27 -17.62
C LYS A 61 17.11 18.76 -18.67
N GLY A 62 16.60 19.09 -19.86
CA GLY A 62 17.41 19.68 -20.94
C GLY A 62 18.42 18.76 -21.62
N ARG A 63 18.37 17.44 -21.38
CA ARG A 63 19.29 16.47 -22.00
C ARG A 63 18.99 16.26 -23.49
N LYS A 64 20.03 16.24 -24.33
CA LYS A 64 19.92 15.99 -25.79
C LYS A 64 20.03 14.51 -26.14
N LYS A 65 19.65 14.15 -27.37
CA LYS A 65 19.75 12.77 -27.89
C LYS A 65 21.21 12.30 -27.85
N GLY A 66 21.45 11.20 -27.14
CA GLY A 66 22.79 10.60 -26.98
C GLY A 66 23.54 11.04 -25.73
N GLU A 67 23.03 12.03 -24.97
CA GLU A 67 23.62 12.43 -23.69
C GLU A 67 23.18 11.50 -22.55
N SER A 68 24.05 11.33 -21.56
CA SER A 68 23.75 10.53 -20.37
C SER A 68 22.65 11.18 -19.53
N LEU A 69 21.72 10.36 -19.04
CA LEU A 69 20.63 10.76 -18.15
C LEU A 69 21.00 10.63 -16.66
N ARG A 70 22.22 10.17 -16.35
CA ARG A 70 22.70 10.09 -14.96
C ARG A 70 23.00 11.49 -14.43
N ALA A 71 22.58 11.77 -13.20
CA ALA A 71 22.83 13.05 -12.54
C ALA A 71 24.31 13.22 -12.14
N GLU A 72 24.98 12.13 -11.74
CA GLU A 72 26.41 12.16 -11.44
C GLU A 72 27.26 12.12 -12.72
N PRO A 73 28.34 12.94 -12.81
CA PRO A 73 29.29 12.82 -13.89
C PRO A 73 30.00 11.46 -13.78
N LYS A 74 29.99 10.69 -14.87
CA LYS A 74 30.75 9.45 -15.00
C LYS A 74 32.23 9.78 -14.77
N PRO A 75 32.95 9.17 -13.79
CA PRO A 75 34.40 9.34 -13.73
C PRO A 75 34.99 8.80 -15.02
N GLU A 76 35.74 9.66 -15.71
CA GLU A 76 36.45 9.31 -16.93
C GLU A 76 37.48 8.21 -16.62
N ALA A 77 37.48 7.17 -17.43
CA ALA A 77 38.41 6.05 -17.37
C ALA A 77 39.51 6.25 -18.42
#